data_AF-A0A973FL06-F1
#
_entry.id   AF-A0A973FL06-F1
#
_cell.length_a   1.000
_cell.length_b   1.000
_cell.length_c   1.000
_cell.angle_alpha   90.00
_cell.angle_beta   90.00
_cell.angle_gamma   90.00
#
_symmetry.space_group_name_H-M   'P 1'
#
loop_
_entity.id
_entity.type
_entity.pdbx_description
1 polymer ?
#
loop_
_entity_poly.entity_id
_entity_poly.type
_entity_poly.pdbx_seq_one_letter_code
_entity_poly.pdbx_strand_id
1 'polypeptide(L)'
;MNNEKQFDKVLFFSILLLLAFGLVMISSAGVIYSETRFGDGYYFFKHQLFFGVLPGFAVLYFFQKVDYHFWKKFAVPFFLLAVIFLIFVFVPGLGSRVYGASRWIYL
;
A
#
# COMPACT_ATOMS: atom_id res chain seq x y z
N MET A 1 -8.35 -23.49 -28.09
CA MET A 1 -9.13 -22.39 -27.49
C MET A 1 -8.13 -21.38 -26.97
N ASN A 2 -7.99 -20.25 -27.67
CA ASN A 2 -7.01 -19.22 -27.36
C ASN A 2 -7.36 -18.58 -26.00
N ASN A 3 -6.69 -19.04 -24.94
CA ASN A 3 -6.64 -18.30 -23.68
C ASN A 3 -5.68 -17.13 -23.86
N GLU A 4 -6.12 -16.13 -24.62
CA GLU A 4 -5.62 -14.77 -24.46
C GLU A 4 -5.81 -14.43 -22.97
N LYS A 5 -4.72 -14.20 -22.23
CA LYS A 5 -4.79 -13.66 -20.86
C LYS A 5 -5.42 -12.27 -20.97
N GLN A 6 -6.75 -12.20 -21.01
CA GLN A 6 -7.46 -10.95 -21.18
C GLN A 6 -7.31 -10.14 -19.89
N PHE A 7 -6.69 -8.98 -20.03
CA PHE A 7 -6.60 -8.00 -18.97
C PHE A 7 -8.00 -7.49 -18.62
N ASP A 8 -8.41 -7.64 -17.35
CA ASP A 8 -9.69 -7.14 -16.87
C ASP A 8 -9.66 -5.61 -16.76
N LYS A 9 -10.10 -4.97 -17.85
CA LYS A 9 -10.16 -3.51 -17.95
C LYS A 9 -11.15 -2.92 -16.93
N VAL A 10 -12.24 -3.61 -16.62
CA VAL A 10 -13.27 -3.10 -15.71
C VAL A 10 -12.68 -2.98 -14.32
N LEU A 11 -12.06 -4.05 -13.81
CA LEU A 11 -11.41 -4.04 -12.50
C LEU A 11 -10.31 -2.97 -12.43
N PHE A 12 -9.48 -2.86 -13.47
CA PHE A 12 -8.43 -1.84 -13.52
C PHE A 12 -8.98 -0.42 -13.44
N PHE A 13 -9.98 -0.08 -14.25
CA PHE A 13 -10.60 1.25 -14.22
C PHE A 13 -11.34 1.52 -12.90
N SER A 14 -11.98 0.52 -12.30
CA SER A 14 -12.59 0.66 -10.97
C SER A 14 -11.55 1.02 -9.90
N ILE A 15 -10.38 0.37 -9.92
CA ILE A 15 -9.27 0.68 -9.00
C ILE A 15 -8.77 2.11 -9.22
N LEU A 16 -8.58 2.53 -10.49
CA LEU A 16 -8.16 3.90 -10.81
C LEU A 16 -9.16 4.94 -10.30
N LEU A 17 -10.46 4.69 -10.46
CA LEU A 17 -11.52 5.59 -10.00
C LEU A 17 -11.53 5.70 -8.47
N LEU A 18 -11.42 4.57 -7.77
CA LEU A 18 -11.31 4.54 -6.30
C LEU A 18 -10.06 5.29 -5.81
N LEU A 19 -8.93 5.14 -6.50
CA LEU A 19 -7.68 5.84 -6.16
C LEU A 19 -7.81 7.35 -6.37
N ALA A 20 -8.38 7.79 -7.50
CA ALA A 20 -8.63 9.21 -7.75
C ALA A 20 -9.61 9.81 -6.72
N PHE A 21 -10.69 9.09 -6.41
CA PHE A 21 -11.65 9.51 -5.39
C PHE A 21 -10.98 9.65 -4.01
N GLY A 22 -10.17 8.67 -3.60
CA GLY A 22 -9.43 8.73 -2.34
C GLY A 22 -8.47 9.93 -2.26
N LEU A 23 -7.78 10.25 -3.36
CA LEU A 23 -6.90 11.42 -3.44
C LEU A 23 -7.68 12.73 -3.29
N VAL A 24 -8.84 12.86 -3.93
CA VAL A 24 -9.72 14.04 -3.78
C VAL A 24 -10.19 14.17 -2.32
N MET A 25 -10.59 13.06 -1.69
CA MET A 25 -11.04 13.07 -0.29
C MET A 25 -9.95 13.52 0.68
N ILE A 26 -8.71 13.04 0.51
CA ILE A 26 -7.57 13.47 1.32
C ILE A 26 -7.26 14.96 1.12
N SER A 27 -7.31 15.44 -0.12
CA SER A 27 -7.10 16.85 -0.44
C SER A 27 -8.24 17.75 0.03
N SER A 28 -9.43 17.21 0.28
CA SER A 28 -10.55 18.01 0.79
C SER A 28 -10.54 18.07 2.33
N ALA A 29 -10.49 16.91 2.99
CA ALA A 29 -10.57 16.82 4.44
C ALA A 29 -9.25 17.15 5.14
N GLY A 30 -8.11 16.95 4.47
CA GLY A 30 -6.79 17.03 5.07
C GLY A 30 -6.16 18.41 5.08
N VAL A 31 -6.62 19.37 4.26
CA VAL A 31 -5.89 20.64 4.00
C VAL A 31 -5.70 21.50 5.24
N ILE A 32 -6.74 21.70 6.04
CA ILE A 32 -6.64 22.52 7.26
C ILE A 32 -5.71 21.84 8.28
N TYR A 33 -5.78 20.51 8.37
CA TYR A 33 -4.97 19.73 9.29
C TYR A 33 -3.50 19.66 8.86
N SER A 34 -3.23 19.55 7.57
CA SER A 34 -1.86 19.54 7.02
C SER A 34 -1.21 20.92 7.07
N GLU A 35 -1.96 21.98 6.81
CA GLU A 35 -1.46 23.35 6.89
C GLU A 35 -1.06 23.71 8.33
N THR A 36 -1.88 23.36 9.31
CA THR A 36 -1.61 23.62 10.73
C THR A 36 -0.46 22.76 11.29
N ARG A 37 -0.31 21.51 10.83
CA ARG A 37 0.67 20.56 11.36
C ARG A 37 2.02 20.60 10.62
N PHE A 38 2.01 20.83 9.32
CA PHE A 38 3.17 20.71 8.43
C PHE A 38 3.47 21.97 7.61
N GLY A 39 2.64 23.02 7.70
CA GLY A 39 2.82 24.25 6.92
C GLY A 39 2.54 24.11 5.42
N ASP A 40 2.04 22.96 4.97
CA ASP A 40 1.69 22.69 3.57
C ASP A 40 0.32 22.01 3.51
N GLY A 41 -0.69 22.72 3.02
CA GLY A 41 -2.05 22.22 2.85
C GLY A 41 -2.13 20.94 1.99
N TYR A 42 -1.18 20.71 1.09
CA TYR A 42 -1.14 19.53 0.23
C TYR A 42 -0.17 18.44 0.70
N TYR A 43 0.33 18.52 1.94
CA TYR A 43 1.28 17.54 2.48
C TYR A 43 0.78 16.10 2.33
N PHE A 44 -0.43 15.79 2.78
CA PHE A 44 -0.97 14.43 2.69
C PHE A 44 -1.23 13.97 1.26
N PHE A 45 -1.63 14.89 0.37
CA PHE A 45 -1.78 14.59 -1.05
C PHE A 45 -0.45 14.20 -1.68
N LYS A 46 0.59 15.03 -1.49
CA LYS A 46 1.94 14.75 -1.98
C LYS A 46 2.47 13.45 -1.37
N HIS A 47 2.30 13.26 -0.07
CA HIS A 47 2.74 12.04 0.62
C HIS A 47 2.06 10.79 0.06
N GLN A 48 0.75 10.81 -0.13
CA GLN A 48 0.01 9.72 -0.74
C GLN A 48 0.46 9.45 -2.18
N LEU A 49 0.75 10.49 -2.95
CA LEU A 49 1.22 10.37 -4.33
C LEU A 49 2.62 9.74 -4.41
N PHE A 50 3.56 10.24 -3.61
CA PHE A 50 4.96 9.81 -3.64
C PHE A 50 5.21 8.47 -2.95
N PHE A 51 4.58 8.22 -1.80
CA PHE A 51 4.82 7.03 -0.99
C PHE A 51 3.74 5.96 -1.13
N GLY A 52 2.58 6.28 -1.70
CA GLY A 52 1.51 5.31 -1.95
C GLY A 52 1.37 4.97 -3.43
N VAL A 53 0.99 5.98 -4.23
CA VAL A 53 0.58 5.79 -5.63
C VAL A 53 1.76 5.36 -6.51
N LEU A 54 2.87 6.11 -6.50
CA LEU A 54 4.05 5.79 -7.30
C LEU A 54 4.63 4.38 -7.02
N PRO A 55 4.97 4.02 -5.78
CA PRO A 55 5.47 2.67 -5.49
C PRO A 55 4.40 1.60 -5.73
N GLY A 56 3.12 1.90 -5.48
CA GLY A 56 2.00 1.00 -5.78
C GLY A 56 1.93 0.63 -7.26
N PHE A 57 2.02 1.61 -8.17
CA PHE A 57 2.05 1.36 -9.61
C PHE A 57 3.33 0.64 -10.05
N ALA A 58 4.48 0.97 -9.44
CA ALA A 58 5.72 0.25 -9.73
C ALA A 58 5.60 -1.23 -9.38
N VAL A 59 5.14 -1.55 -8.15
CA VAL A 59 4.90 -2.93 -7.70
C VAL A 59 3.88 -3.62 -8.60
N LEU A 60 2.75 -2.98 -8.92
CA LEU A 60 1.76 -3.53 -9.85
C LEU A 60 2.40 -3.88 -11.20
N TYR A 61 3.22 -2.98 -11.75
CA TYR A 61 3.87 -3.18 -13.04
C TYR A 61 4.88 -4.32 -13.05
N PHE A 62 5.64 -4.52 -11.96
CA PHE A 62 6.56 -5.63 -11.83
C PHE A 62 5.84 -6.96 -11.62
N PHE A 63 4.84 -6.99 -10.73
CA PHE A 63 4.17 -8.23 -10.35
C PHE A 63 3.23 -8.75 -11.45
N GLN A 64 2.59 -7.89 -12.25
CA GLN A 64 1.75 -8.33 -13.36
C GLN A 64 2.53 -9.11 -14.44
N LYS A 65 3.86 -8.92 -14.52
CA LYS A 65 4.72 -9.62 -15.49
C LYS A 65 5.11 -11.02 -15.03
N VAL A 66 4.99 -11.32 -13.74
CA VAL A 66 5.42 -12.61 -13.17
C VAL A 66 4.23 -13.56 -13.12
N ASP A 67 4.41 -14.79 -13.62
CA ASP A 67 3.34 -15.78 -13.62
C ASP A 67 2.91 -16.16 -12.18
N TYR A 68 1.60 -16.26 -11.95
CA TYR A 68 1.05 -16.59 -10.63
C TYR A 68 1.52 -17.95 -10.09
N HIS A 69 1.91 -18.89 -10.95
CA HIS A 69 2.47 -20.18 -10.53
C HIS A 69 3.82 -20.05 -9.82
N PHE A 70 4.60 -19.03 -10.16
CA PHE A 70 5.84 -18.73 -9.46
C PHE A 70 5.53 -18.33 -8.02
N TRP A 71 4.60 -17.39 -7.83
CA TRP A 71 4.17 -16.92 -6.52
C TRP A 71 3.59 -18.04 -5.64
N LYS A 72 2.88 -19.00 -6.25
CA LYS A 72 2.33 -20.16 -5.52
C LYS A 72 3.41 -20.99 -4.81
N LYS A 73 4.62 -21.12 -5.39
CA LYS A 73 5.73 -21.85 -4.75
C LYS A 73 6.26 -21.12 -3.51
N PHE A 74 6.18 -19.79 -3.49
CA PHE A 74 6.63 -18.95 -2.37
C PHE A 74 5.55 -18.68 -1.34
N ALA A 75 4.33 -19.24 -1.51
CA ALA A 75 3.23 -19.02 -0.58
C ALA A 75 3.57 -19.41 0.87
N VAL A 76 4.17 -20.60 1.06
CA VAL A 76 4.56 -21.08 2.41
C VAL A 76 5.71 -20.25 3.01
N PRO A 77 6.81 -19.96 2.28
CA PRO A 77 7.83 -19.03 2.76
C PRO A 77 7.28 -17.65 3.14
N PHE A 78 6.42 -17.03 2.31
CA PHE A 78 5.84 -15.73 2.62
C PHE A 78 4.89 -15.78 3.82
N PHE A 79 4.15 -16.86 3.99
CA PHE A 79 3.32 -17.06 5.18
C PHE A 79 4.17 -17.12 6.45
N LEU A 80 5.25 -17.91 6.45
CA LEU A 80 6.18 -17.98 7.59
C LEU A 80 6.84 -16.63 7.86
N LEU A 81 7.25 -15.92 6.80
CA LEU A 81 7.80 -14.57 6.92
C LEU A 81 6.80 -13.59 7.56
N ALA A 82 5.52 -13.66 7.19
CA ALA A 82 4.47 -12.84 7.79
C ALA A 82 4.30 -13.14 9.28
N VAL A 83 4.32 -14.42 9.69
CA VAL A 83 4.27 -14.83 11.09
C VAL A 83 5.47 -14.30 11.87
N ILE A 84 6.67 -14.37 11.29
CA ILE A 84 7.89 -13.82 11.89
C ILE A 84 7.76 -12.31 12.11
N PHE A 85 7.30 -11.56 11.10
CA PHE A 85 7.07 -10.12 11.28
C PHE A 85 6.01 -9.81 12.33
N LEU A 86 4.96 -10.64 12.43
CA LEU A 86 3.95 -10.50 13.48
C LEU A 86 4.56 -10.63 14.88
N ILE A 87 5.52 -11.53 15.06
CA ILE A 87 6.25 -11.70 16.32
C ILE A 87 7.20 -10.52 16.55
N PHE A 88 7.88 -10.04 15.51
CA PHE A 88 8.83 -8.93 15.60
C PHE A 88 8.22 -7.61 16.03
N VAL A 89 6.92 -7.39 15.78
CA VAL A 89 6.20 -6.23 16.29
C VAL A 89 6.23 -6.13 17.83
N PHE A 90 6.41 -7.24 18.56
CA PHE A 90 6.53 -7.24 20.03
C PHE A 90 7.95 -6.93 20.53
N VAL A 91 8.96 -6.92 19.65
CA VAL A 91 10.35 -6.63 20.04
C VAL A 91 10.48 -5.14 20.37
N PRO A 92 10.87 -4.79 21.61
CA PRO A 92 11.07 -3.40 21.99
C PRO A 92 12.22 -2.79 21.17
N GLY A 93 11.95 -1.67 20.50
CA GLY A 93 12.90 -0.99 19.61
C GLY A 93 12.56 -1.12 18.12
N LEU A 94 11.85 -2.17 17.70
CA LEU A 94 11.38 -2.35 16.31
C LEU A 94 9.89 -2.02 16.17
N GLY A 95 9.08 -2.36 17.16
CA GLY A 95 7.65 -2.06 17.19
C GLY A 95 7.34 -0.66 17.75
N SER A 96 6.50 0.10 17.04
CA SER A 96 5.90 1.33 17.56
C SER A 96 4.58 1.02 18.28
N ARG A 97 4.51 1.39 19.56
CA ARG A 97 3.26 1.35 20.33
C ARG A 97 2.47 2.61 20.08
N VAL A 98 1.37 2.48 19.36
CA VAL A 98 0.43 3.58 19.11
C VAL A 98 -0.91 3.17 19.71
N TYR A 99 -1.52 4.04 20.52
CA TYR A 99 -2.78 3.76 21.23
C TYR A 99 -2.77 2.48 22.08
N GLY A 100 -1.65 2.17 22.75
CA GLY A 100 -1.53 1.02 23.67
C GLY A 100 -1.27 -0.34 23.00
N ALA A 101 -1.17 -0.41 21.67
CA ALA A 101 -0.86 -1.64 20.95
C ALA A 101 0.34 -1.47 20.00
N SER A 102 1.19 -2.50 19.93
CA SER A 102 2.26 -2.61 18.94
C SER A 102 1.68 -3.22 17.66
N ARG A 103 1.62 -2.43 16.57
CA ARG A 103 1.09 -2.87 15.26
C ARG A 103 1.93 -2.44 14.07
N TRP A 104 2.85 -1.50 14.30
CA TRP A 104 3.67 -0.90 13.26
C TRP A 104 5.12 -1.22 13.55
N ILE A 105 5.86 -1.62 12.52
CA ILE A 105 7.32 -1.70 12.60
C ILE A 105 7.84 -0.35 12.13
N TYR A 106 8.64 0.31 12.97
CA TYR A 106 9.34 1.52 12.59
C TYR A 106 10.79 1.12 12.30
N LEU A 107 11.18 1.20 11.03
CA LEU A 107 12.55 0.98 10.55
C LEU A 107 13.25 2.33 10.40
#